data_AF-A0A925JX23-F1
#
_entry.id   AF-A0A925JX23-F1
#
_cell.length_a   1.000
_cell.length_b   1.000
_cell.length_c   1.000
_cell.angle_alpha   90.00
_cell.angle_beta   90.00
_cell.angle_gamma   90.00
#
_symmetry.space_group_name_H-M   'P 1'
#
loop_
_entity.id
_entity.type
_entity.pdbx_description
1 polymer ?
#
loop_
_entity_poly.entity_id
_entity_poly.type
_entity_poly.pdbx_seq_one_letter_code
_entity_poly.pdbx_strand_id
1 'polypeptide(L)'
;LYIRKSLDVLKDNANVVYGIDREYTGPLAFVNFWLDTIAEWEKENEKKVYVSLEIPKAEMDAVLEDPVRGRMISAVDFHGWVYRPDGVLFAIRGGINKAPREQLGDIITVSEFAALRARVTGPAYEGANIANSPAYQELRKSLWDGSKPMRYRALREYKDRYPALVLLSERDEYPALSLALEREIPRAIRVGTRPAPLVRDHTESSWAMAEPGKNYVVYSMAGERVELDLARDKSVYSVSWLDSSTGRLVKNAARVRGGNVVTLDPPSPGAGSPWVAWLSRVR
;
A
#
# COMPACT_ATOMS: atom_id res chain seq x y z
N LEU A 1 -3.34 -30.44 16.62
CA LEU A 1 -3.04 -28.99 16.46
C LEU A 1 -4.35 -28.20 16.48
N TYR A 2 -4.41 -27.08 17.19
CA TYR A 2 -5.62 -26.23 17.29
C TYR A 2 -6.12 -25.74 15.91
N ILE A 3 -5.19 -25.41 15.00
CA ILE A 3 -5.47 -25.01 13.62
C ILE A 3 -6.34 -26.06 12.92
N ARG A 4 -5.87 -27.32 12.88
CA ARG A 4 -6.57 -28.43 12.21
C ARG A 4 -7.94 -28.70 12.83
N LYS A 5 -8.04 -28.63 14.16
CA LYS A 5 -9.33 -28.79 14.84
C LYS A 5 -10.35 -27.73 14.40
N SER A 6 -9.92 -26.49 14.21
CA SER A 6 -10.78 -25.39 13.75
C SER A 6 -11.23 -25.59 12.30
N LEU A 7 -10.35 -26.09 11.45
CA LEU A 7 -10.67 -26.48 10.07
C LEU A 7 -11.70 -27.63 10.06
N ASP A 8 -11.46 -28.71 10.82
CA ASP A 8 -12.35 -29.88 10.89
C ASP A 8 -13.77 -29.54 11.34
N VAL A 9 -13.91 -28.62 12.30
CA VAL A 9 -15.22 -28.22 12.85
C VAL A 9 -16.03 -27.43 11.82
N LEU A 10 -15.39 -26.66 10.95
CA LEU A 10 -16.04 -25.72 10.06
C LEU A 10 -15.99 -26.14 8.57
N LYS A 11 -15.36 -27.26 8.24
CA LYS A 11 -15.06 -27.73 6.87
C LYS A 11 -16.26 -27.87 5.91
N ASP A 12 -17.47 -27.97 6.44
CA ASP A 12 -18.69 -28.12 5.65
C ASP A 12 -19.48 -26.80 5.52
N ASN A 13 -18.95 -25.70 6.07
CA ASN A 13 -19.48 -24.36 5.88
C ASN A 13 -18.76 -23.64 4.73
N ALA A 14 -19.49 -23.30 3.68
CA ALA A 14 -18.92 -22.63 2.49
C ALA A 14 -18.61 -21.14 2.70
N ASN A 15 -19.11 -20.53 3.78
CA ASN A 15 -19.05 -19.10 4.07
C ASN A 15 -18.03 -18.74 5.17
N VAL A 16 -16.97 -19.54 5.33
CA VAL A 16 -15.93 -19.31 6.34
C VAL A 16 -14.64 -18.81 5.68
N VAL A 17 -14.13 -17.70 6.20
CA VAL A 17 -12.80 -17.16 5.87
C VAL A 17 -11.97 -17.20 7.15
N TYR A 18 -10.76 -17.75 7.06
CA TYR A 18 -9.85 -17.88 8.18
C TYR A 18 -8.82 -16.76 8.16
N GLY A 19 -8.52 -16.21 9.32
CA GLY A 19 -7.45 -15.25 9.50
C GLY A 19 -6.69 -15.53 10.79
N ILE A 20 -5.56 -14.83 10.93
CA ILE A 20 -4.88 -14.70 12.21
C ILE A 20 -5.49 -13.48 12.92
N ASP A 21 -5.53 -13.51 14.25
CA ASP A 21 -6.06 -12.43 15.09
C ASP A 21 -5.49 -11.06 14.69
N ARG A 22 -6.33 -10.00 14.75
CA ARG A 22 -5.92 -8.63 14.37
C ARG A 22 -4.86 -8.03 15.29
N GLU A 23 -4.74 -8.52 16.52
CA GLU A 23 -3.68 -8.13 17.44
C GLU A 23 -2.39 -8.95 17.25
N TYR A 24 -2.28 -9.73 16.17
CA TYR A 24 -1.08 -10.49 15.87
C TYR A 24 0.05 -9.60 15.37
N THR A 25 1.14 -9.58 16.13
CA THR A 25 2.45 -8.99 15.78
C THR A 25 3.58 -10.02 15.92
N GLY A 26 3.24 -11.30 15.83
CA GLY A 26 4.22 -12.38 15.90
C GLY A 26 5.15 -12.44 14.67
N PRO A 27 6.13 -13.36 14.67
CA PRO A 27 7.11 -13.46 13.61
C PRO A 27 6.55 -14.16 12.36
N LEU A 28 7.05 -13.79 11.17
CA LEU A 28 6.74 -14.44 9.88
C LEU A 28 6.79 -15.97 9.93
N ALA A 29 7.72 -16.55 10.69
CA ALA A 29 7.88 -18.00 10.82
C ALA A 29 6.60 -18.70 11.31
N PHE A 30 5.84 -18.07 12.21
CA PHE A 30 4.56 -18.64 12.67
C PHE A 30 3.48 -18.53 11.60
N VAL A 31 3.42 -17.41 10.86
CA VAL A 31 2.47 -17.25 9.74
C VAL A 31 2.73 -18.32 8.67
N ASN A 32 3.99 -18.59 8.35
CA ASN A 32 4.38 -19.65 7.43
C ASN A 32 3.95 -21.03 7.93
N PHE A 33 4.24 -21.35 9.20
CA PHE A 33 3.80 -22.59 9.82
C PHE A 33 2.26 -22.76 9.79
N TRP A 34 1.52 -21.68 10.04
CA TRP A 34 0.06 -21.68 10.02
C TRP A 34 -0.48 -21.96 8.60
N LEU A 35 0.07 -21.30 7.59
CA LEU A 35 -0.28 -21.54 6.18
C LEU A 35 0.09 -22.96 5.74
N ASP A 36 1.27 -23.46 6.09
CA ASP A 36 1.70 -24.81 5.73
C ASP A 36 0.78 -25.87 6.36
N THR A 37 0.37 -25.66 7.62
CA THR A 37 -0.61 -26.53 8.30
C THR A 37 -1.96 -26.53 7.58
N ILE A 38 -2.40 -25.38 7.05
CA ILE A 38 -3.62 -25.28 6.24
C ILE A 38 -3.45 -26.05 4.93
N ALA A 39 -2.34 -25.87 4.22
CA ALA A 39 -2.07 -26.53 2.94
C ALA A 39 -2.06 -28.07 3.08
N GLU A 40 -1.43 -28.59 4.13
CA GLU A 40 -1.45 -30.02 4.46
C GLU A 40 -2.88 -30.51 4.69
N TRP A 41 -3.66 -29.76 5.48
CA TRP A 41 -5.04 -30.12 5.77
C TRP A 41 -5.94 -30.07 4.53
N GLU A 42 -5.79 -29.06 3.65
CA GLU A 42 -6.52 -28.96 2.37
C GLU A 42 -6.28 -30.21 1.51
N LYS A 43 -5.02 -30.66 1.43
CA LYS A 43 -4.63 -31.85 0.66
C LYS A 43 -5.24 -33.14 1.20
N GLU A 44 -5.28 -33.30 2.52
CA GLU A 44 -5.81 -34.51 3.16
C GLU A 44 -7.34 -34.59 3.12
N ASN A 45 -8.04 -33.46 3.04
CA ASN A 45 -9.51 -33.40 3.13
C ASN A 45 -10.18 -33.05 1.79
N GLU A 46 -9.40 -32.72 0.75
CA GLU A 46 -9.90 -32.27 -0.56
C GLU A 46 -10.87 -31.07 -0.45
N LYS A 47 -10.56 -30.14 0.46
CA LYS A 47 -11.36 -28.94 0.73
C LYS A 47 -10.51 -27.69 0.49
N LYS A 48 -11.16 -26.64 -0.01
CA LYS A 48 -10.55 -25.31 -0.14
C LYS A 48 -10.80 -24.48 1.11
N VAL A 49 -9.76 -23.82 1.60
CA VAL A 49 -9.76 -22.86 2.71
C VAL A 49 -9.51 -21.47 2.12
N TYR A 50 -10.36 -20.51 2.49
CA TYR A 50 -10.18 -19.10 2.15
C TYR A 50 -9.46 -18.40 3.29
N VAL A 51 -8.36 -17.70 2.98
CA VAL A 51 -7.51 -17.02 3.95
C VAL A 51 -7.57 -15.51 3.76
N SER A 52 -7.78 -14.78 4.87
CA SER A 52 -7.60 -13.34 4.97
C SER A 52 -6.43 -12.99 5.89
N LEU A 53 -5.51 -12.13 5.46
CA LEU A 53 -4.42 -11.63 6.31
C LEU A 53 -4.68 -10.20 6.77
N GLU A 54 -4.59 -10.01 8.08
CA GLU A 54 -4.63 -8.71 8.77
C GLU A 54 -3.44 -8.64 9.74
N ILE A 55 -2.24 -8.73 9.18
CA ILE A 55 -0.96 -8.82 9.93
C ILE A 55 -0.06 -7.62 9.59
N PRO A 56 1.05 -7.39 10.31
CA PRO A 56 1.93 -6.27 10.02
C PRO A 56 2.42 -6.31 8.57
N LYS A 57 2.56 -5.12 7.96
CA LYS A 57 2.79 -4.97 6.52
C LYS A 57 3.98 -5.76 6.00
N ALA A 58 5.09 -5.80 6.74
CA ALA A 58 6.30 -6.49 6.31
C ALA A 58 6.07 -8.01 6.16
N GLU A 59 5.41 -8.63 7.13
CA GLU A 59 5.04 -10.04 7.11
C GLU A 59 4.00 -10.32 6.02
N MET A 60 3.00 -9.46 5.86
CA MET A 60 2.00 -9.58 4.79
C MET A 60 2.66 -9.53 3.41
N ASP A 61 3.52 -8.56 3.17
CA ASP A 61 4.22 -8.39 1.89
C ASP A 61 5.14 -9.61 1.61
N ALA A 62 5.83 -10.11 2.62
CA ALA A 62 6.66 -11.31 2.50
C ALA A 62 5.83 -12.56 2.13
N VAL A 63 4.66 -12.75 2.74
CA VAL A 63 3.76 -13.87 2.40
C VAL A 63 3.21 -13.73 0.99
N LEU A 64 2.79 -12.53 0.58
CA LEU A 64 2.25 -12.29 -0.76
C LEU A 64 3.33 -12.40 -1.86
N GLU A 65 4.61 -12.20 -1.54
CA GLU A 65 5.74 -12.43 -2.45
C GLU A 65 6.15 -13.90 -2.55
N ASP A 66 5.83 -14.73 -1.56
CA ASP A 66 6.10 -16.16 -1.60
C ASP A 66 5.27 -16.85 -2.71
N PRO A 67 5.91 -17.53 -3.68
CA PRO A 67 5.22 -18.09 -4.84
C PRO A 67 4.29 -19.26 -4.51
N VAL A 68 4.45 -19.88 -3.33
CA VAL A 68 3.62 -20.99 -2.84
C VAL A 68 2.53 -20.42 -1.92
N ARG A 69 2.92 -19.75 -0.84
CA ARG A 69 2.02 -19.27 0.21
C ARG A 69 1.17 -18.10 -0.22
N GLY A 70 1.71 -17.20 -1.06
CA GLY A 70 0.95 -16.06 -1.57
C GLY A 70 -0.30 -16.46 -2.36
N ARG A 71 -0.28 -17.64 -3.01
CA ARG A 71 -1.44 -18.19 -3.73
C ARG A 71 -2.56 -18.70 -2.82
N MET A 72 -2.27 -18.90 -1.54
CA MET A 72 -3.25 -19.32 -0.55
C MET A 72 -4.11 -18.15 -0.07
N ILE A 73 -3.63 -16.92 -0.23
CA ILE A 73 -4.26 -15.73 0.33
C ILE A 73 -5.37 -15.26 -0.61
N SER A 74 -6.58 -15.21 -0.07
CA SER A 74 -7.79 -14.81 -0.78
C SER A 74 -8.09 -13.32 -0.59
N ALA A 75 -7.82 -12.81 0.62
CA ALA A 75 -8.07 -11.44 1.00
C ALA A 75 -6.97 -10.87 1.89
N VAL A 76 -6.87 -9.54 1.94
CA VAL A 76 -6.11 -8.81 2.95
C VAL A 76 -6.90 -7.61 3.45
N ASP A 77 -6.56 -7.14 4.64
CA ASP A 77 -6.94 -5.82 5.11
C ASP A 77 -5.70 -5.00 5.51
N PHE A 78 -5.82 -3.68 5.48
CA PHE A 78 -4.74 -2.78 5.84
C PHE A 78 -4.83 -2.44 7.33
N HIS A 79 -4.31 -3.35 8.15
CA HIS A 79 -4.30 -3.18 9.61
C HIS A 79 -2.91 -2.80 10.13
N GLY A 80 -2.85 -1.80 11.01
CA GLY A 80 -1.60 -1.41 11.67
C GLY A 80 -0.60 -0.67 10.78
N TRP A 81 -1.00 -0.24 9.58
CA TRP A 81 -0.15 0.58 8.72
C TRP A 81 -0.97 1.57 7.90
N VAL A 82 -0.35 2.68 7.53
CA VAL A 82 -0.97 3.74 6.72
C VAL A 82 0.12 4.57 6.05
N TYR A 83 -0.14 5.09 4.85
CA TYR A 83 0.61 6.23 4.34
C TYR A 83 0.08 7.50 5.00
N ARG A 84 0.90 8.13 5.85
CA ARG A 84 0.60 9.41 6.49
C ARG A 84 0.29 10.49 5.43
N PRO A 85 -0.39 11.60 5.79
CA PRO A 85 -0.71 12.66 4.85
C PRO A 85 0.50 13.24 4.11
N ASP A 86 1.69 13.19 4.69
CA ASP A 86 2.97 13.61 4.11
C ASP A 86 3.60 12.60 3.13
N GLY A 87 2.96 11.44 2.93
CA GLY A 87 3.43 10.36 2.06
C GLY A 87 4.36 9.34 2.73
N VAL A 88 4.70 9.54 4.00
CA VAL A 88 5.55 8.63 4.76
C VAL A 88 4.74 7.40 5.20
N LEU A 89 5.28 6.21 4.95
CA LEU A 89 4.69 4.98 5.45
C LEU A 89 4.91 4.86 6.96
N PHE A 90 3.83 4.77 7.72
CA PHE A 90 3.84 4.20 9.06
C PHE A 90 3.38 2.75 9.00
N ALA A 91 4.10 1.84 9.65
CA ALA A 91 3.70 0.45 9.81
C ALA A 91 4.17 -0.09 11.15
N ILE A 92 3.29 -0.77 11.88
CA ILE A 92 3.67 -1.54 13.05
C ILE A 92 4.66 -2.65 12.68
N ARG A 93 5.45 -3.07 13.65
CA ARG A 93 6.46 -4.11 13.48
C ARG A 93 5.94 -5.45 13.98
N GLY A 94 6.11 -6.47 13.15
CA GLY A 94 6.02 -7.87 13.59
C GLY A 94 7.31 -8.35 14.26
N GLY A 95 7.23 -9.52 14.88
CA GLY A 95 8.36 -10.19 15.54
C GLY A 95 8.86 -9.53 16.82
N ILE A 96 8.09 -8.61 17.41
CA ILE A 96 8.45 -7.96 18.68
C ILE A 96 7.41 -8.26 19.77
N ASN A 97 7.83 -8.21 21.03
CA ASN A 97 6.94 -8.42 22.18
C ASN A 97 6.08 -7.18 22.48
N LYS A 98 5.26 -6.77 21.51
CA LYS A 98 4.28 -5.67 21.60
C LYS A 98 3.08 -5.94 20.71
N ALA A 99 1.87 -5.85 21.23
CA ALA A 99 0.64 -5.89 20.44
C ALA A 99 0.50 -4.63 19.55
N PRO A 100 -0.31 -4.65 18.47
CA PRO A 100 -0.59 -3.48 17.65
C PRO A 100 -0.96 -2.25 18.46
N ARG A 101 -1.89 -2.37 19.43
CA ARG A 101 -2.34 -1.26 20.30
C ARG A 101 -1.21 -0.53 21.05
N GLU A 102 -0.09 -1.21 21.32
CA GLU A 102 1.07 -0.65 22.01
C GLU A 102 2.02 0.10 21.07
N GLN A 103 1.79 0.00 19.76
CA GLN A 103 2.59 0.63 18.70
C GLN A 103 1.80 1.73 17.97
N LEU A 104 0.46 1.75 18.03
CA LEU A 104 -0.35 2.70 17.24
C LEU A 104 -0.08 4.19 17.56
N GLY A 105 0.51 4.49 18.71
CA GLY A 105 0.94 5.84 19.09
C GLY A 105 2.25 6.28 18.44
N ASP A 106 3.07 5.34 17.97
CA ASP A 106 4.39 5.58 17.37
C ASP A 106 4.28 6.23 15.99
N ILE A 107 3.07 6.41 15.46
CA ILE A 107 2.81 7.18 14.24
C ILE A 107 3.19 8.65 14.41
N ILE A 108 3.13 9.20 15.62
CA ILE A 108 3.50 10.58 15.92
C ILE A 108 5.02 10.66 16.06
N THR A 109 5.66 11.51 15.25
CA THR A 109 7.12 11.70 15.31
C THR A 109 7.54 12.46 16.57
N VAL A 110 8.82 12.34 16.94
CA VAL A 110 9.39 13.05 18.09
C VAL A 110 9.21 14.58 17.97
N SER A 111 9.37 15.14 16.77
CA SER A 111 9.22 16.57 16.52
C SER A 111 7.77 17.03 16.63
N GLU A 112 6.82 16.27 16.08
CA GLU A 112 5.39 16.55 16.21
C GLU A 112 4.93 16.46 17.67
N PHE A 113 5.43 15.47 18.41
CA PHE A 113 5.13 15.32 19.83
C PHE A 113 5.71 16.48 20.64
N ALA A 114 6.94 16.93 20.36
CA ALA A 114 7.54 18.09 21.00
C ALA A 114 6.74 19.37 20.72
N ALA A 115 6.31 19.60 19.47
CA ALA A 115 5.46 20.73 19.10
C ALA A 115 4.09 20.67 19.81
N LEU A 116 3.50 19.47 19.92
CA LEU A 116 2.27 19.25 20.66
C LEU A 116 2.44 19.56 22.16
N ARG A 117 3.54 19.12 22.77
CA ARG A 117 3.83 19.37 24.19
C ARG A 117 4.02 20.86 24.50
N ALA A 118 4.59 21.62 23.56
CA ALA A 118 4.78 23.05 23.71
C ALA A 118 3.45 23.83 23.77
N ARG A 119 2.40 23.34 23.09
CA ARG A 119 1.06 23.97 23.07
C ARG A 119 0.08 23.41 24.12
N VAL A 120 0.23 22.14 24.53
CA VAL A 120 -0.63 21.50 25.54
C VAL A 120 0.05 21.56 26.90
N THR A 121 -0.27 22.57 27.71
CA THR A 121 0.40 22.85 28.99
C THR A 121 -0.46 22.60 30.23
N GLY A 122 -1.75 22.29 30.08
CA GLY A 122 -2.66 22.09 31.21
C GLY A 122 -2.23 20.94 32.15
N PRO A 123 -2.43 21.07 33.47
CA PRO A 123 -1.97 20.09 34.46
C PRO A 123 -2.61 18.71 34.30
N ALA A 124 -3.85 18.66 33.78
CA ALA A 124 -4.55 17.40 33.48
C ALA A 124 -3.85 16.53 32.41
N TYR A 125 -2.93 17.11 31.64
CA TYR A 125 -2.27 16.47 30.51
C TYR A 125 -0.76 16.31 30.71
N GLU A 126 -0.27 16.35 31.94
CA GLU A 126 1.16 16.14 32.25
C GLU A 126 1.62 14.70 32.00
N GLY A 127 2.92 14.54 31.70
CA GLY A 127 3.53 13.23 31.44
C GLY A 127 2.79 12.44 30.36
N ALA A 128 2.49 11.18 30.66
CA ALA A 128 1.77 10.28 29.75
C ALA A 128 0.30 10.70 29.50
N ASN A 129 -0.29 11.54 30.36
CA ASN A 129 -1.69 11.96 30.22
C ASN A 129 -1.92 12.89 29.02
N ILE A 130 -0.86 13.41 28.39
CA ILE A 130 -0.98 14.15 27.14
C ILE A 130 -1.69 13.34 26.05
N ALA A 131 -1.55 12.01 26.07
CA ALA A 131 -2.23 11.11 25.17
C ALA A 131 -3.77 11.25 25.26
N ASN A 132 -4.31 11.70 26.39
CA ASN A 132 -5.74 11.91 26.60
C ASN A 132 -6.20 13.33 26.22
N SER A 133 -5.29 14.22 25.79
CA SER A 133 -5.66 15.56 25.37
C SER A 133 -6.39 15.56 24.02
N PRO A 134 -7.39 16.44 23.81
CA PRO A 134 -8.06 16.56 22.51
C PRO A 134 -7.08 16.79 21.36
N ALA A 135 -6.08 17.65 21.56
CA ALA A 135 -5.07 17.96 20.54
C ALA A 135 -4.17 16.76 20.18
N TYR A 136 -3.90 15.84 21.11
CA TYR A 136 -3.21 14.58 20.81
C TYR A 136 -4.10 13.66 19.99
N GLN A 137 -5.36 13.49 20.41
CA GLN A 137 -6.32 12.61 19.73
C GLN A 137 -6.61 13.10 18.31
N GLU A 138 -6.77 14.40 18.10
CA GLU A 138 -6.94 15.02 16.79
C GLU A 138 -5.71 14.80 15.89
N LEU A 139 -4.50 15.05 16.41
CA LEU A 139 -3.26 14.79 15.66
C LEU A 139 -3.17 13.32 15.26
N ARG A 140 -3.28 12.40 16.23
CA ARG A 140 -3.23 10.96 15.99
C ARG A 140 -4.26 10.54 14.95
N LYS A 141 -5.51 10.99 15.09
CA LYS A 141 -6.58 10.71 14.13
C LYS A 141 -6.23 11.23 12.73
N SER A 142 -5.76 12.47 12.60
CA SER A 142 -5.41 13.04 11.29
C SER A 142 -4.30 12.28 10.56
N LEU A 143 -3.34 11.73 11.31
CA LEU A 143 -2.26 10.91 10.76
C LEU A 143 -2.75 9.53 10.32
N TRP A 144 -3.63 8.90 11.10
CA TRP A 144 -4.22 7.60 10.79
C TRP A 144 -5.29 7.65 9.70
N ASP A 145 -6.07 8.73 9.62
CA ASP A 145 -7.04 8.92 8.54
C ASP A 145 -6.32 9.00 7.18
N GLY A 146 -5.11 9.58 7.15
CA GLY A 146 -4.35 9.80 5.92
C GLY A 146 -5.03 10.77 4.96
N SER A 147 -4.40 11.01 3.81
CA SER A 147 -4.99 11.80 2.72
C SER A 147 -5.67 10.89 1.69
N LYS A 148 -6.63 11.42 0.90
CA LYS A 148 -7.24 10.66 -0.21
C LYS A 148 -6.20 10.10 -1.18
N PRO A 149 -5.19 10.89 -1.64
CA PRO A 149 -4.09 10.34 -2.45
C PRO A 149 -3.36 9.16 -1.80
N MET A 150 -3.10 9.23 -0.49
CA MET A 150 -2.31 8.21 0.20
C MET A 150 -3.08 6.93 0.51
N ARG A 151 -4.40 7.01 0.76
CA ARG A 151 -5.27 5.82 0.76
C ARG A 151 -5.36 5.19 -0.63
N TYR A 152 -5.45 6.01 -1.68
CA TYR A 152 -5.43 5.53 -3.05
C TYR A 152 -4.08 4.87 -3.42
N ARG A 153 -2.95 5.41 -2.96
CA ARG A 153 -1.63 4.79 -3.10
C ARG A 153 -1.59 3.40 -2.48
N ALA A 154 -2.07 3.26 -1.23
CA ALA A 154 -2.15 1.97 -0.56
C ALA A 154 -2.98 0.96 -1.37
N LEU A 155 -4.16 1.36 -1.83
CA LEU A 155 -5.01 0.53 -2.69
C LEU A 155 -4.28 0.11 -3.98
N ARG A 156 -3.69 1.05 -4.72
CA ARG A 156 -3.02 0.78 -6.00
C ARG A 156 -1.83 -0.16 -5.83
N GLU A 157 -1.06 -0.01 -4.76
CA GLU A 157 0.09 -0.89 -4.48
C GLU A 157 -0.30 -2.37 -4.50
N TYR A 158 -1.42 -2.76 -3.87
CA TYR A 158 -1.86 -4.15 -3.86
C TYR A 158 -2.68 -4.52 -5.09
N LYS A 159 -3.57 -3.65 -5.56
CA LYS A 159 -4.42 -3.93 -6.74
C LYS A 159 -3.61 -4.08 -8.02
N ASP A 160 -2.48 -3.37 -8.14
CA ASP A 160 -1.56 -3.50 -9.27
C ASP A 160 -0.75 -4.79 -9.23
N ARG A 161 -0.22 -5.14 -8.04
CA ARG A 161 0.63 -6.33 -7.85
C ARG A 161 -0.17 -7.64 -7.81
N TYR A 162 -1.36 -7.62 -7.20
CA TYR A 162 -2.15 -8.80 -6.86
C TYR A 162 -3.61 -8.65 -7.32
N PRO A 163 -3.87 -8.66 -8.63
CA PRO A 163 -5.18 -8.29 -9.16
C PRO A 163 -6.26 -9.38 -9.02
N ALA A 164 -5.98 -10.45 -8.26
CA ALA A 164 -6.93 -11.46 -7.82
C ALA A 164 -7.21 -11.39 -6.31
N LEU A 165 -6.48 -10.55 -5.58
CA LEU A 165 -6.60 -10.39 -4.14
C LEU A 165 -7.80 -9.51 -3.81
N VAL A 166 -8.60 -9.92 -2.85
CA VAL A 166 -9.68 -9.09 -2.30
C VAL A 166 -9.11 -8.14 -1.24
N LEU A 167 -9.41 -6.85 -1.34
CA LEU A 167 -9.07 -5.85 -0.33
C LEU A 167 -10.34 -5.56 0.49
N LEU A 168 -10.34 -5.85 1.79
CA LEU A 168 -11.58 -5.88 2.59
C LEU A 168 -12.12 -4.49 2.95
N SER A 169 -11.31 -3.60 3.52
CA SER A 169 -11.79 -2.32 4.06
C SER A 169 -11.46 -1.10 3.19
N GLU A 170 -10.79 -1.30 2.06
CA GLU A 170 -10.24 -0.19 1.29
C GLU A 170 -11.22 0.36 0.25
N ARG A 171 -11.63 1.61 0.47
CA ARG A 171 -12.42 2.37 -0.49
C ARG A 171 -11.52 2.90 -1.59
N ASP A 172 -11.88 2.63 -2.83
CA ASP A 172 -11.27 3.32 -3.97
C ASP A 172 -11.69 4.80 -3.95
N GLU A 173 -10.74 5.68 -3.59
CA GLU A 173 -10.94 7.13 -3.55
C GLU A 173 -11.06 7.75 -4.95
N TYR A 174 -10.59 7.06 -6.00
CA TYR A 174 -10.58 7.51 -7.39
C TYR A 174 -11.03 6.40 -8.35
N PRO A 175 -12.27 5.89 -8.23
CA PRO A 175 -12.73 4.70 -8.94
C PRO A 175 -12.74 4.87 -10.47
N ALA A 176 -13.04 6.07 -10.96
CA ALA A 176 -13.00 6.38 -12.39
C ALA A 176 -11.57 6.29 -12.96
N LEU A 177 -10.58 6.79 -12.22
CA LEU A 177 -9.18 6.70 -12.61
C LEU A 177 -8.69 5.25 -12.55
N SER A 178 -9.05 4.49 -11.51
CA SER A 178 -8.74 3.05 -11.43
C SER A 178 -9.29 2.28 -12.63
N LEU A 179 -10.54 2.50 -13.00
CA LEU A 179 -11.17 1.84 -14.15
C LEU A 179 -10.47 2.21 -15.46
N ALA A 180 -10.15 3.49 -15.65
CA ALA A 180 -9.41 3.96 -16.81
C ALA A 180 -8.02 3.33 -16.87
N LEU A 181 -7.29 3.32 -15.76
CA LEU A 181 -5.96 2.73 -15.68
C LEU A 181 -5.96 1.23 -15.96
N GLU A 182 -6.94 0.49 -15.43
CA GLU A 182 -7.06 -0.96 -15.64
C GLU A 182 -7.47 -1.32 -17.07
N ARG A 183 -8.18 -0.42 -17.76
CA ARG A 183 -8.51 -0.54 -19.18
C ARG A 183 -7.30 -0.23 -20.06
N GLU A 184 -6.60 0.86 -19.79
CA GLU A 184 -5.60 1.42 -20.70
C GLU A 184 -4.18 0.86 -20.48
N ILE A 185 -3.82 0.49 -19.24
CA ILE A 185 -2.51 -0.07 -18.91
C ILE A 185 -2.63 -1.57 -18.66
N PRO A 186 -2.03 -2.44 -19.51
CA PRO A 186 -2.22 -3.88 -19.43
C PRO A 186 -1.86 -4.45 -18.05
N ARG A 187 -2.68 -5.39 -17.56
CA ARG A 187 -2.47 -6.07 -16.28
C ARG A 187 -1.05 -6.64 -16.13
N ALA A 188 -0.50 -7.25 -17.19
CA ALA A 188 0.82 -7.83 -17.19
C ALA A 188 1.94 -6.81 -16.88
N ILE A 189 1.75 -5.55 -17.26
CA ILE A 189 2.68 -4.46 -16.94
C ILE A 189 2.57 -4.11 -15.45
N ARG A 190 1.35 -3.88 -14.96
CA ARG A 190 1.10 -3.44 -13.58
C ARG A 190 1.58 -4.47 -12.55
N VAL A 191 1.33 -5.76 -12.80
CA VAL A 191 1.79 -6.87 -11.93
C VAL A 191 3.32 -6.95 -11.83
N GLY A 192 4.04 -6.53 -12.87
CA GLY A 192 5.50 -6.50 -12.89
C GLY A 192 6.12 -5.39 -12.05
N THR A 193 5.34 -4.37 -11.68
CA THR A 193 5.85 -3.20 -10.95
C THR A 193 5.84 -3.39 -9.42
N ARG A 194 6.69 -2.65 -8.71
CA ARG A 194 6.76 -2.57 -7.25
C ARG A 194 6.82 -1.11 -6.79
N PRO A 195 6.31 -0.75 -5.60
CA PRO A 195 6.50 0.58 -5.05
C PRO A 195 7.98 0.96 -5.07
N ALA A 196 8.28 2.15 -5.55
CA ALA A 196 9.66 2.61 -5.66
C ALA A 196 9.77 4.07 -5.21
N PRO A 197 10.72 4.40 -4.31
CA PRO A 197 10.92 5.76 -3.81
C PRO A 197 11.69 6.60 -4.85
N LEU A 198 11.11 6.76 -6.04
CA LEU A 198 11.72 7.46 -7.17
C LEU A 198 11.15 8.85 -7.39
N VAL A 199 9.95 9.12 -6.87
CA VAL A 199 9.36 10.47 -6.88
C VAL A 199 10.08 11.33 -5.83
N ARG A 200 10.59 12.49 -6.23
CA ARG A 200 11.44 13.37 -5.39
C ARG A 200 10.69 14.54 -4.77
N ASP A 201 9.57 14.93 -5.37
CA ASP A 201 8.71 16.04 -4.97
C ASP A 201 7.26 15.59 -4.83
N HIS A 202 6.43 16.41 -4.18
CA HIS A 202 4.99 16.17 -4.03
C HIS A 202 4.63 14.77 -3.47
N THR A 203 5.46 14.19 -2.58
CA THR A 203 5.30 12.81 -2.09
C THR A 203 4.03 12.60 -1.26
N GLU A 204 3.43 13.70 -0.77
CA GLU A 204 2.12 13.73 -0.12
C GLU A 204 0.95 13.43 -1.08
N SER A 205 1.20 13.48 -2.39
CA SER A 205 0.18 13.29 -3.42
C SER A 205 0.64 12.50 -4.65
N SER A 206 1.92 12.12 -4.72
CA SER A 206 2.53 11.47 -5.89
C SER A 206 3.43 10.29 -5.49
N TRP A 207 3.47 9.26 -6.34
CA TRP A 207 4.32 8.07 -6.13
C TRP A 207 4.59 7.33 -7.43
N ALA A 208 5.54 6.39 -7.40
CA ALA A 208 5.86 5.53 -8.53
C ALA A 208 5.76 4.05 -8.18
N MET A 209 5.23 3.27 -9.12
CA MET A 209 5.38 1.83 -9.21
C MET A 209 6.36 1.53 -10.34
N ALA A 210 7.41 0.76 -10.09
CA ALA A 210 8.51 0.54 -11.03
C ALA A 210 8.81 -0.95 -11.26
N GLU A 211 9.11 -1.28 -12.50
CA GLU A 211 9.87 -2.44 -12.94
C GLU A 211 11.12 -1.89 -13.65
N PRO A 212 12.22 -1.62 -12.91
CA PRO A 212 13.39 -0.96 -13.46
C PRO A 212 13.89 -1.64 -14.73
N GLY A 213 14.25 -0.82 -15.72
CA GLY A 213 14.72 -1.23 -17.03
C GLY A 213 13.61 -1.65 -17.98
N LYS A 214 12.33 -1.55 -17.59
CA LYS A 214 11.19 -1.99 -18.39
C LYS A 214 10.00 -1.03 -18.32
N ASN A 215 9.41 -0.82 -17.15
CA ASN A 215 8.16 -0.08 -17.01
C ASN A 215 8.13 0.77 -15.73
N TYR A 216 7.56 1.97 -15.81
CA TYR A 216 7.21 2.77 -14.64
C TYR A 216 5.78 3.28 -14.79
N VAL A 217 5.01 3.27 -13.70
CA VAL A 217 3.69 3.88 -13.59
C VAL A 217 3.77 4.91 -12.48
N VAL A 218 3.72 6.18 -12.85
CA VAL A 218 3.85 7.31 -11.92
C VAL A 218 2.50 7.99 -11.78
N TYR A 219 2.12 8.26 -10.55
CA TYR A 219 0.84 8.86 -10.18
C TYR A 219 1.10 10.27 -9.64
N SER A 220 0.28 11.23 -10.05
CA SER A 220 0.16 12.55 -9.42
C SER A 220 -1.30 12.86 -9.20
N MET A 221 -1.69 13.02 -7.94
CA MET A 221 -3.09 13.23 -7.59
C MET A 221 -3.46 14.71 -7.48
N ALA A 222 -2.47 15.60 -7.35
CA ALA A 222 -2.66 17.04 -7.38
C ALA A 222 -2.70 17.61 -8.81
N GLY A 223 -2.28 16.83 -9.81
CA GLY A 223 -2.16 17.29 -11.20
C GLY A 223 -0.87 18.06 -11.51
N GLU A 224 -0.01 18.21 -10.50
CA GLU A 224 1.28 18.91 -10.61
C GLU A 224 2.30 18.05 -11.35
N ARG A 225 3.31 18.70 -11.95
CA ARG A 225 4.51 18.03 -12.50
C ARG A 225 5.27 17.31 -11.39
N VAL A 226 5.96 16.22 -11.73
CA VAL A 226 6.68 15.39 -10.77
C VAL A 226 8.11 15.14 -11.25
N GLU A 227 9.07 15.25 -10.34
CA GLU A 227 10.45 14.80 -10.53
C GLU A 227 10.58 13.30 -10.26
N LEU A 228 10.96 12.54 -11.29
CA LEU A 228 11.22 11.11 -11.21
C LEU A 228 12.74 10.84 -11.30
N ASP A 229 13.29 10.17 -10.30
CA ASP A 229 14.67 9.71 -10.29
C ASP A 229 14.85 8.46 -11.16
N LEU A 230 15.44 8.66 -12.35
CA LEU A 230 15.88 7.57 -13.22
C LEU A 230 17.41 7.49 -13.29
N ALA A 231 18.15 8.04 -12.32
CA ALA A 231 19.61 8.14 -12.39
C ALA A 231 20.31 6.78 -12.52
N ARG A 232 19.72 5.72 -11.96
CA ARG A 232 20.26 4.36 -11.99
C ARG A 232 19.82 3.55 -13.21
N ASP A 233 18.93 4.08 -14.04
CA ASP A 233 18.42 3.40 -15.23
C ASP A 233 18.81 4.17 -16.49
N LYS A 234 19.65 3.59 -17.34
CA LYS A 234 20.14 4.27 -18.57
C LYS A 234 19.26 4.04 -19.80
N SER A 235 18.11 3.38 -19.63
CA SER A 235 17.21 3.07 -20.74
C SER A 235 16.49 4.33 -21.25
N VAL A 236 15.89 4.21 -22.44
CA VAL A 236 15.05 5.25 -23.03
C VAL A 236 13.61 4.77 -23.00
N TYR A 237 12.69 5.66 -22.64
CA TYR A 237 11.28 5.36 -22.44
C TYR A 237 10.41 6.17 -23.39
N SER A 238 9.34 5.54 -23.87
CA SER A 238 8.17 6.26 -24.36
C SER A 238 7.26 6.58 -23.19
N VAL A 239 6.64 7.77 -23.19
CA VAL A 239 5.72 8.21 -22.14
C VAL A 239 4.31 8.22 -22.70
N SER A 240 3.36 7.67 -21.94
CA SER A 240 1.93 7.80 -22.23
C SER A 240 1.22 8.33 -21.00
N TRP A 241 0.29 9.26 -21.19
CA TRP A 241 -0.39 10.00 -20.12
C TRP A 241 -1.84 9.58 -20.06
N LEU A 242 -2.30 9.20 -18.88
CA LEU A 242 -3.70 8.95 -18.57
C LEU A 242 -4.21 10.12 -17.75
N ASP A 243 -5.04 10.94 -18.37
CA ASP A 243 -5.72 12.06 -17.72
C ASP A 243 -7.03 11.56 -17.08
N SER A 244 -7.27 11.90 -15.81
CA SER A 244 -8.48 11.46 -15.09
C SER A 244 -9.79 12.02 -15.65
N SER A 245 -9.77 13.17 -16.33
CA SER A 245 -10.96 13.80 -16.93
C SER A 245 -11.40 13.07 -18.21
N THR A 246 -10.43 12.62 -19.01
CA THR A 246 -10.71 11.93 -20.28
C THR A 246 -10.78 10.42 -20.11
N GLY A 247 -10.07 9.87 -19.12
CA GLY A 247 -9.89 8.44 -18.93
C GLY A 247 -9.15 7.75 -20.09
N ARG A 248 -8.51 8.50 -20.99
CA ARG A 248 -7.82 7.93 -22.16
C ARG A 248 -6.32 8.08 -22.04
N LEU A 249 -5.60 7.07 -22.52
CA LEU A 249 -4.16 7.09 -22.58
C LEU A 249 -3.70 7.79 -23.86
N VAL A 250 -2.95 8.88 -23.71
CA VAL A 250 -2.41 9.69 -24.79
C VAL A 250 -0.90 9.53 -24.82
N LYS A 251 -0.38 8.99 -25.93
CA LYS A 251 1.06 8.80 -26.11
C LYS A 251 1.75 10.14 -26.38
N ASN A 252 2.81 10.42 -25.64
CA ASN A 252 3.69 11.56 -25.93
C ASN A 252 4.64 11.22 -27.08
N ALA A 253 4.89 12.20 -27.95
CA ALA A 253 5.89 12.09 -29.00
C ALA A 253 7.33 12.11 -28.42
N ALA A 254 7.53 12.86 -27.33
CA ALA A 254 8.83 12.98 -26.68
C ALA A 254 9.20 11.69 -25.92
N ARG A 255 10.49 11.35 -25.97
CA ARG A 255 11.07 10.24 -25.20
C ARG A 255 11.74 10.77 -23.94
N VAL A 256 11.69 9.97 -22.89
CA VAL A 256 12.42 10.23 -21.64
C VAL A 256 13.67 9.36 -21.62
N ARG A 257 14.84 9.97 -21.49
CA ARG A 257 16.11 9.27 -21.32
C ARG A 257 16.41 9.20 -19.83
N GLY A 258 16.63 7.99 -19.31
CA GLY A 258 17.11 7.82 -17.95
C GLY A 258 18.61 8.09 -17.81
N GLY A 259 19.16 7.89 -16.62
CA GLY A 259 20.53 8.26 -16.25
C GLY A 259 20.61 9.61 -15.52
N ASN A 260 19.46 10.23 -15.29
CA ASN A 260 19.30 11.47 -14.55
C ASN A 260 17.91 11.53 -13.91
N VAL A 261 17.66 12.59 -13.15
CA VAL A 261 16.31 12.97 -12.72
C VAL A 261 15.59 13.58 -13.90
N VAL A 262 14.35 13.18 -14.12
CA VAL A 262 13.52 13.66 -15.22
C VAL A 262 12.28 14.33 -14.66
N THR A 263 11.88 15.45 -15.25
CA THR A 263 10.60 16.09 -14.94
C THR A 263 9.52 15.50 -15.82
N LEU A 264 8.49 14.95 -15.20
CA LEU A 264 7.27 14.50 -15.84
C LEU A 264 6.26 15.66 -15.80
N ASP A 265 6.08 16.30 -16.95
CA ASP A 265 5.15 17.40 -17.14
C ASP A 265 3.98 16.94 -18.03
N PRO A 266 2.75 16.79 -17.49
CA PRO A 266 1.61 16.31 -18.27
C PRO A 266 1.25 17.30 -19.38
N PRO A 267 0.76 16.84 -20.55
CA PRO A 267 0.47 17.70 -21.70
C PRO A 267 -0.68 18.69 -21.49
N SER A 268 -1.52 18.48 -20.47
CA SER A 268 -2.61 19.38 -20.10
C SER A 268 -2.70 19.45 -18.57
N PRO A 269 -1.80 20.21 -17.92
CA PRO A 269 -1.80 20.32 -16.47
C PRO A 269 -3.08 21.02 -16.01
N GLY A 270 -3.82 20.40 -15.10
CA GLY A 270 -4.98 20.97 -14.45
C GLY A 270 -4.81 20.84 -12.95
N ALA A 271 -4.79 21.96 -12.23
CA ALA A 271 -4.73 21.92 -10.78
C ALA A 271 -5.91 21.09 -10.22
N GLY A 272 -5.60 20.10 -9.39
CA GLY A 272 -6.58 19.17 -8.83
C GLY A 272 -7.11 18.13 -9.82
N SER A 273 -6.51 17.98 -11.01
CA SER A 273 -6.84 16.93 -11.99
C SER A 273 -5.77 15.83 -11.95
N PRO A 274 -6.05 14.68 -11.33
CA PRO A 274 -5.10 13.58 -11.27
C PRO A 274 -4.66 13.09 -12.65
N TRP A 275 -3.41 12.66 -12.76
CA TRP A 275 -2.89 11.99 -13.93
C TRP A 275 -2.01 10.79 -13.56
N VAL A 276 -1.86 9.87 -14.53
CA VAL A 276 -0.91 8.75 -14.45
C VAL A 276 -0.01 8.76 -15.69
N ALA A 277 1.30 8.71 -15.48
CA ALA A 277 2.27 8.55 -16.55
C ALA A 277 2.76 7.11 -16.61
N TRP A 278 2.60 6.45 -17.75
CA TRP A 278 3.19 5.16 -18.05
C TRP A 278 4.43 5.33 -18.92
N LEU A 279 5.59 5.02 -18.36
CA LEU A 279 6.86 4.94 -19.07
C LEU A 279 7.10 3.48 -19.45
N SER A 280 7.27 3.21 -20.74
CA SER A 280 7.63 1.89 -21.26
C SER A 280 8.94 1.97 -22.05
N ARG A 281 9.86 1.05 -21.78
CA ARG A 281 11.17 1.04 -22.44
C ARG A 281 10.99 0.89 -23.95
N VAL A 282 11.67 1.76 -24.69
CA VAL A 282 11.79 1.65 -26.15
C VAL A 282 12.75 0.50 -26.44
N ARG A 283 12.36 -0.39 -27.35
CA ARG A 283 13.22 -1.45 -27.86
C ARG A 283 14.39 -0.88 -28.64
#